data_AF-A0A2V7GNG2-F1
#
_entry.id   AF-A0A2V7GNG2-F1
#
_cell.length_a   1.000
_cell.length_b   1.000
_cell.length_c   1.000
_cell.angle_alpha   90.00
_cell.angle_beta   90.00
_cell.angle_gamma   90.00
#
_symmetry.space_group_name_H-M   'P 1'
#
loop_
_entity.id
_entity.type
_entity.pdbx_description
1 polymer ?
#
loop_
_entity_poly.entity_id
_entity_poly.type
_entity_poly.pdbx_seq_one_letter_code
_entity_poly.pdbx_strand_id
1 'polypeptide(L)'
;MSLKLIPTAGNFAPPDFLKEIGNGLYSQARWTNRVALDGKFSMLLAKSVDFASCYTATPQNGCAAFAAAIVSGVQGLTITDLGDIGFSVSGSCGAGSPRFNLSYDTDGDGLADGVAFYGCAAHVSGTPATGWTSMSASAATPDFCYSFPAGDCTLTSSSTVVELSVLVDEQGVWYIDRVQAAATTTGEPNGT
;
A
#
# COMPACT_ATOMS: atom_id res chain seq x y z
N MET A 1 -1.73 -4.07 20.21
CA MET A 1 -1.19 -4.64 18.95
C MET A 1 -0.01 -3.75 18.54
N SER A 2 1.05 -4.30 17.94
CA SER A 2 2.11 -3.48 17.33
C SER A 2 2.11 -3.71 15.82
N LEU A 3 2.06 -2.63 15.04
CA LEU A 3 2.15 -2.66 13.59
C LEU A 3 3.62 -2.72 13.16
N LYS A 4 3.94 -3.58 12.20
CA LYS A 4 5.28 -3.58 11.56
C LYS A 4 5.14 -3.42 10.06
N LEU A 5 6.06 -2.69 9.45
CA LEU A 5 6.11 -2.56 8.00
C LEU A 5 7.16 -3.49 7.41
N ILE A 6 6.73 -4.31 6.45
CA ILE A 6 7.60 -5.26 5.75
C ILE A 6 7.81 -4.72 4.33
N PRO A 7 9.03 -4.27 3.98
CA PRO A 7 9.32 -3.82 2.63
C PRO A 7 9.23 -4.98 1.64
N THR A 8 8.51 -4.79 0.55
CA THR A 8 8.33 -5.76 -0.53
C THR A 8 8.43 -5.04 -1.87
N ALA A 9 9.25 -5.52 -2.79
CA ALA A 9 9.27 -5.05 -4.18
C ALA A 9 9.08 -6.24 -5.10
N GLY A 10 8.67 -5.99 -6.34
CA GLY A 10 8.46 -7.07 -7.29
C GLY A 10 8.00 -6.62 -8.66
N ASN A 11 7.50 -7.57 -9.43
CA ASN A 11 6.93 -7.37 -10.75
C ASN A 11 5.62 -8.15 -10.89
N PHE A 12 4.55 -7.48 -11.34
CA PHE A 12 3.31 -8.13 -11.74
C PHE A 12 3.54 -8.69 -13.15
N ALA A 13 4.05 -9.92 -13.29
CA ALA A 13 4.23 -10.51 -14.61
C ALA A 13 2.87 -10.84 -15.25
N PRO A 14 2.59 -10.40 -16.49
CA PRO A 14 1.53 -11.00 -17.30
C PRO A 14 2.06 -12.28 -17.98
N PRO A 15 1.26 -13.35 -18.17
CA PRO A 15 -0.10 -13.59 -17.67
C PRO A 15 -0.14 -14.30 -16.29
N ASP A 16 1.02 -14.70 -15.77
CA ASP A 16 1.14 -15.40 -14.49
C ASP A 16 1.61 -14.47 -13.38
N PHE A 17 0.70 -14.15 -12.45
CA PHE A 17 0.93 -13.36 -11.25
C PHE A 17 1.82 -14.07 -10.20
N LEU A 18 2.75 -14.94 -10.62
CA LEU A 18 3.76 -15.49 -9.71
C LEU A 18 4.72 -14.35 -9.35
N LYS A 19 4.39 -13.70 -8.24
CA LYS A 19 5.06 -12.57 -7.61
C LYS A 19 6.56 -12.88 -7.49
N GLU A 20 7.39 -12.33 -8.39
CA GLU A 20 8.82 -12.20 -8.09
C GLU A 20 8.94 -11.16 -6.98
N ILE A 21 9.31 -11.61 -5.77
CA ILE A 21 9.43 -10.76 -4.58
C ILE A 21 10.91 -10.49 -4.32
N GLY A 22 11.30 -9.22 -4.29
CA GLY A 22 12.64 -8.77 -3.95
C GLY A 22 12.95 -7.39 -4.51
N ASN A 23 13.89 -6.70 -3.88
CA ASN A 23 14.50 -5.51 -4.49
C ASN A 23 15.17 -5.90 -5.81
N GLY A 24 14.91 -5.14 -6.87
CA GLY A 24 15.44 -5.40 -8.20
C GLY A 24 15.88 -4.13 -8.92
N LEU A 25 16.17 -4.29 -10.22
CA LEU A 25 16.58 -3.17 -11.08
C LEU A 25 15.44 -2.14 -11.26
N TYR A 26 14.19 -2.61 -11.24
CA TYR A 26 13.03 -1.81 -11.62
C TYR A 26 12.17 -1.34 -10.44
N SER A 27 12.35 -1.94 -9.27
CA SER A 27 11.63 -1.57 -8.05
C SER A 27 12.49 -1.79 -6.81
N GLN A 28 12.31 -0.91 -5.82
CA GLN A 28 12.98 -1.01 -4.53
C GLN A 28 12.01 -0.72 -3.38
N ALA A 29 12.01 -1.57 -2.38
CA ALA A 29 11.38 -1.38 -1.09
C ALA A 29 12.40 -1.67 0.01
N ARG A 30 12.72 -0.68 0.86
CA ARG A 30 13.64 -0.86 1.99
C ARG A 30 13.45 0.21 3.05
N TRP A 31 13.78 -0.12 4.29
CA TRP A 31 13.98 0.88 5.33
C TRP A 31 15.11 1.84 4.96
N THR A 32 14.96 3.11 5.31
CA THR A 32 15.97 4.12 5.13
C THR A 32 16.63 4.47 6.45
N ASN A 33 17.88 4.93 6.39
CA ASN A 33 18.53 5.60 7.53
C ASN A 33 18.14 7.10 7.59
N ARG A 34 17.14 7.53 6.81
CA ARG A 34 16.67 8.91 6.79
C ARG A 34 15.61 9.08 7.86
N VAL A 35 15.93 9.93 8.84
CA VAL A 35 14.97 10.40 9.83
C VAL A 35 13.93 11.28 9.11
N ALA A 36 12.68 10.88 9.27
CA ALA A 36 11.47 11.47 8.74
C ALA A 36 10.67 12.11 9.89
N LEU A 37 9.34 12.14 9.79
CA LEU A 37 8.48 12.83 10.75
C LEU A 37 8.70 12.28 12.17
N ASP A 38 8.61 13.16 13.17
CA ASP A 38 8.70 12.81 14.59
C ASP A 38 9.99 12.06 14.99
N GLY A 39 11.08 12.18 14.21
CA GLY A 39 12.35 11.53 14.51
C GLY A 39 12.46 10.06 14.06
N LYS A 40 11.52 9.57 13.25
CA LYS A 40 11.37 8.15 12.91
C LYS A 40 12.01 7.79 11.56
N PHE A 41 12.34 6.52 11.32
CA PHE A 41 12.82 6.09 10.00
C PHE A 41 11.67 5.88 9.03
N SER A 42 11.83 6.37 7.81
CA SER A 42 10.88 6.13 6.71
C SER A 42 11.27 4.92 5.87
N MET A 43 10.29 4.36 5.16
CA MET A 43 10.51 3.35 4.15
C MET A 43 10.59 3.97 2.76
N LEU A 44 11.66 3.64 2.03
CA LEU A 44 11.79 3.96 0.63
C LEU A 44 10.96 2.97 -0.18
N LEU A 45 10.07 3.50 -1.02
CA LEU A 45 9.42 2.79 -2.11
C LEU A 45 9.80 3.48 -3.41
N ALA A 46 10.32 2.76 -4.38
CA ALA A 46 10.74 3.34 -5.65
C ALA A 46 10.47 2.41 -6.83
N LYS A 47 10.17 3.00 -7.98
CA LYS A 47 10.04 2.33 -9.27
C LYS A 47 10.70 3.18 -10.35
N SER A 48 11.52 2.57 -11.20
CA SER A 48 12.32 3.29 -12.20
C SER A 48 11.69 3.38 -13.59
N VAL A 49 10.62 2.62 -13.85
CA VAL A 49 9.97 2.49 -15.16
C VAL A 49 8.50 2.91 -15.07
N ASP A 50 7.98 3.59 -16.09
CA ASP A 50 6.58 4.00 -16.14
C ASP A 50 5.65 2.81 -16.40
N PHE A 51 4.55 2.71 -15.65
CA PHE A 51 3.51 1.71 -15.88
C PHE A 51 2.87 1.84 -17.25
N ALA A 52 2.66 3.07 -17.74
CA ALA A 52 2.06 3.30 -19.06
C ALA A 52 2.88 2.65 -20.19
N SER A 53 4.19 2.46 -19.98
CA SER A 53 5.05 1.80 -20.96
C SER A 53 4.63 0.35 -21.26
N CYS A 54 3.92 -0.33 -20.35
CA CYS A 54 3.39 -1.69 -20.58
C CYS A 54 2.43 -1.79 -21.76
N TYR A 55 1.75 -0.70 -22.10
CA TYR A 55 0.69 -0.69 -23.11
C TYR A 55 1.14 0.00 -24.42
N THR A 56 2.44 0.18 -24.60
CA THR A 56 3.02 0.74 -25.83
C THR A 56 3.36 -0.36 -26.83
N ALA A 57 3.63 0.01 -28.08
CA ALA A 57 4.07 -0.94 -29.11
C ALA A 57 5.41 -1.62 -28.79
N THR A 58 6.21 -1.04 -27.89
CA THR A 58 7.49 -1.59 -27.43
C THR A 58 7.56 -1.49 -25.90
N PRO A 59 6.93 -2.44 -25.18
CA PRO A 59 6.89 -2.42 -23.72
C PRO A 59 8.29 -2.39 -23.09
N GLN A 60 8.46 -1.59 -22.05
CA GLN A 60 9.73 -1.57 -21.31
C GLN A 60 9.76 -2.68 -20.26
N ASN A 61 10.91 -3.34 -20.13
CA ASN A 61 11.11 -4.31 -19.05
C ASN A 61 10.92 -3.63 -17.69
N GLY A 62 10.19 -4.28 -16.79
CA GLY A 62 9.86 -3.73 -15.48
C GLY A 62 8.74 -2.70 -15.48
N CYS A 63 8.03 -2.50 -16.59
CA CYS A 63 6.87 -1.62 -16.63
C CYS A 63 5.77 -2.02 -15.61
N ALA A 64 5.64 -3.31 -15.30
CA ALA A 64 4.70 -3.82 -14.29
C ALA A 64 5.34 -4.01 -12.90
N ALA A 65 6.53 -3.43 -12.68
CA ALA A 65 7.17 -3.44 -11.38
C ALA A 65 6.38 -2.64 -10.34
N PHE A 66 6.51 -3.03 -9.07
CA PHE A 66 5.91 -2.32 -7.94
C PHE A 66 6.86 -2.35 -6.73
N ALA A 67 6.66 -1.40 -5.82
CA ALA A 67 7.22 -1.44 -4.48
C ALA A 67 6.09 -1.22 -3.46
N ALA A 68 6.18 -1.88 -2.31
CA ALA A 68 5.13 -1.89 -1.32
C ALA A 68 5.67 -2.01 0.11
N ALA A 69 4.85 -1.53 1.01
CA ALA A 69 4.98 -1.54 2.45
C ALA A 69 3.86 -2.41 3.03
N ILE A 70 4.11 -3.68 3.34
CA ILE A 70 3.08 -4.54 3.94
C ILE A 70 2.91 -4.16 5.40
N VAL A 71 1.68 -3.83 5.80
CA VAL A 71 1.29 -3.55 7.17
C VAL A 71 0.95 -4.87 7.86
N SER A 72 1.89 -5.36 8.66
CA SER A 72 1.70 -6.59 9.44
C SER A 72 1.11 -6.28 10.82
N GLY A 73 0.39 -7.25 11.35
CA GLY A 73 -0.31 -7.16 12.63
C GLY A 73 -1.81 -7.05 12.46
N VAL A 74 -2.31 -6.57 11.31
CA VAL A 74 -3.75 -6.34 11.08
C VAL A 74 -4.49 -7.55 10.51
N GLN A 75 -3.78 -8.63 10.15
CA GLN A 75 -4.37 -9.83 9.58
C GLN A 75 -5.44 -10.43 10.51
N GLY A 76 -6.60 -10.79 9.95
CA GLY A 76 -7.73 -11.36 10.68
C GLY A 76 -8.59 -10.34 11.45
N LEU A 77 -8.21 -9.06 11.52
CA LEU A 77 -9.11 -8.02 12.02
C LEU A 77 -10.31 -7.87 11.10
N THR A 78 -11.48 -7.54 11.65
CA THR A 78 -12.60 -7.10 10.82
C THR A 78 -12.32 -5.71 10.25
N ILE A 79 -13.00 -5.32 9.17
CA ILE A 79 -12.93 -3.94 8.65
C ILE A 79 -13.35 -2.92 9.70
N THR A 80 -14.33 -3.26 10.55
CA THR A 80 -14.73 -2.42 11.69
C THR A 80 -13.56 -2.20 12.66
N ASP A 81 -12.86 -3.27 13.04
CA ASP A 81 -11.73 -3.21 13.98
C ASP A 81 -10.48 -2.57 13.35
N LEU A 82 -10.32 -2.67 12.03
CA LEU A 82 -9.28 -1.98 11.29
C LEU A 82 -9.46 -0.46 11.35
N GLY A 83 -10.71 0.01 11.28
CA GLY A 83 -11.07 1.42 11.43
C GLY A 83 -10.46 2.32 10.37
N ASP A 84 -9.93 3.46 10.79
CA ASP A 84 -9.25 4.39 9.88
C ASP A 84 -7.82 3.93 9.59
N ILE A 85 -7.45 4.02 8.31
CA ILE A 85 -6.10 3.76 7.79
C ILE A 85 -5.49 5.05 7.26
N GLY A 86 -4.17 5.20 7.42
CA GLY A 86 -3.48 6.41 6.98
C GLY A 86 -1.99 6.23 6.81
N PHE A 87 -1.34 7.14 6.10
CA PHE A 87 0.12 7.25 6.06
C PHE A 87 0.56 8.68 5.71
N SER A 88 1.80 9.00 6.01
CA SER A 88 2.49 10.19 5.52
C SER A 88 3.46 9.82 4.40
N VAL A 89 3.54 10.67 3.38
CA VAL A 89 4.38 10.47 2.20
C VAL A 89 5.21 11.72 1.89
N SER A 90 6.50 11.51 1.58
CA SER A 90 7.34 12.47 0.87
C SER A 90 7.58 11.97 -0.55
N GLY A 91 7.10 12.73 -1.53
CA GLY A 91 6.97 12.33 -2.94
C GLY A 91 5.66 12.86 -3.52
N SER A 92 5.29 12.42 -4.72
CA SER A 92 3.95 12.71 -5.25
C SER A 92 2.89 11.96 -4.43
N CYS A 93 1.74 12.59 -4.20
CA CYS A 93 0.56 11.97 -3.62
C CYS A 93 -0.49 11.89 -4.73
N GLY A 94 -0.41 10.83 -5.55
CA GLY A 94 -1.28 10.62 -6.70
C GLY A 94 -2.57 9.88 -6.34
N ALA A 95 -3.50 9.82 -7.29
CA ALA A 95 -4.71 9.02 -7.17
C ALA A 95 -4.41 7.52 -7.30
N GLY A 96 -3.47 7.15 -8.19
CA GLY A 96 -2.99 5.79 -8.38
C GLY A 96 -1.87 5.40 -7.42
N SER A 97 -0.88 6.28 -7.19
CA SER A 97 0.31 5.94 -6.39
C SER A 97 0.82 7.13 -5.56
N PRO A 98 1.19 6.95 -4.29
CA PRO A 98 0.97 5.74 -3.48
C PRO A 98 -0.51 5.53 -3.15
N ARG A 99 -0.90 4.30 -2.87
CA ARG A 99 -2.25 3.95 -2.41
C ARG A 99 -2.22 2.81 -1.40
N PHE A 100 -3.26 2.67 -0.57
CA PHE A 100 -3.48 1.41 0.11
C PHE A 100 -4.12 0.39 -0.83
N ASN A 101 -3.63 -0.85 -0.77
CA ASN A 101 -4.33 -2.02 -1.24
C ASN A 101 -4.71 -2.88 -0.02
N LEU A 102 -6.00 -3.14 0.14
CA LEU A 102 -6.57 -3.98 1.20
C LEU A 102 -7.16 -5.23 0.57
N SER A 103 -6.51 -6.38 0.78
CA SER A 103 -7.08 -7.68 0.45
C SER A 103 -7.98 -8.14 1.59
N TYR A 104 -9.20 -8.56 1.28
CA TYR A 104 -10.21 -8.92 2.28
C TYR A 104 -10.83 -10.29 2.01
N ASP A 105 -11.25 -10.96 3.07
CA ASP A 105 -11.94 -12.25 3.11
C ASP A 105 -13.37 -12.02 3.62
N THR A 106 -14.35 -12.61 2.94
CA THR A 106 -15.78 -12.48 3.26
C THR A 106 -16.42 -13.78 3.74
N ASP A 107 -15.78 -14.94 3.56
CA ASP A 107 -16.34 -16.25 3.90
C ASP A 107 -15.57 -17.01 4.99
N GLY A 108 -14.42 -16.49 5.41
CA GLY A 108 -13.62 -16.99 6.52
C GLY A 108 -12.69 -18.15 6.15
N ASP A 109 -12.45 -18.42 4.87
CA ASP A 109 -11.50 -19.44 4.42
C ASP A 109 -10.03 -19.01 4.54
N GLY A 110 -9.78 -17.73 4.86
CA GLY A 110 -8.46 -17.13 5.02
C GLY A 110 -7.80 -16.70 3.71
N LEU A 111 -8.51 -16.77 2.58
CA LEU A 111 -8.07 -16.31 1.27
C LEU A 111 -8.76 -14.99 0.92
N ALA A 112 -8.11 -14.21 0.06
CA ALA A 112 -8.69 -12.94 -0.37
C ALA A 112 -9.83 -13.20 -1.37
N ASP A 113 -11.03 -12.72 -1.02
CA ASP A 113 -12.21 -12.65 -1.88
C ASP A 113 -12.25 -11.39 -2.73
N GLY A 114 -11.43 -10.39 -2.40
CA GLY A 114 -11.36 -9.16 -3.18
C GLY A 114 -10.27 -8.21 -2.72
N VAL A 115 -10.17 -7.08 -3.42
CA VAL A 115 -9.23 -6.00 -3.09
C VAL A 115 -9.93 -4.65 -3.13
N ALA A 116 -9.64 -3.83 -2.13
CA ALA A 116 -10.10 -2.46 -2.00
C ALA A 116 -8.93 -1.47 -2.05
N PHE A 117 -9.14 -0.33 -2.71
CA PHE A 117 -8.10 0.65 -3.03
C PHE A 117 -8.42 2.03 -2.43
N TYR A 118 -7.40 2.68 -1.89
CA TYR A 118 -7.49 4.01 -1.28
C TYR A 118 -6.32 4.87 -1.77
N GLY A 119 -6.59 5.74 -2.74
CA GLY A 119 -5.62 6.60 -3.39
C GLY A 119 -5.22 7.79 -2.52
N CYS A 120 -3.92 8.10 -2.45
CA CYS A 120 -3.42 9.20 -1.61
C CYS A 120 -4.11 10.53 -1.92
N ALA A 121 -4.26 10.90 -3.19
CA ALA A 121 -4.82 12.18 -3.62
C ALA A 121 -6.28 12.39 -3.17
N ALA A 122 -7.08 11.32 -3.09
CA ALA A 122 -8.49 11.40 -2.71
C ALA A 122 -8.67 11.60 -1.19
N HIS A 123 -7.68 11.19 -0.40
CA HIS A 123 -7.77 11.12 1.05
C HIS A 123 -6.75 12.00 1.77
N VAL A 124 -6.22 13.04 1.10
CA VAL A 124 -5.31 14.01 1.71
C VAL A 124 -5.96 14.61 2.96
N SER A 125 -5.25 14.58 4.07
CA SER A 125 -5.78 14.97 5.38
C SER A 125 -4.76 15.72 6.22
N GLY A 126 -5.28 16.52 7.16
CA GLY A 126 -4.48 17.30 8.10
C GLY A 126 -3.69 18.44 7.46
N THR A 127 -2.88 19.10 8.28
CA THR A 127 -1.96 20.14 7.80
C THR A 127 -0.67 19.46 7.33
N PRO A 128 -0.23 19.66 6.07
CA PRO A 128 1.03 19.12 5.58
C PRO A 128 2.21 19.61 6.43
N ALA A 129 3.07 18.69 6.87
CA ALA A 129 4.38 19.06 7.36
C ALA A 129 5.28 19.41 6.16
N THR A 130 6.32 20.23 6.37
CA THR A 130 7.21 20.65 5.27
C THR A 130 7.79 19.44 4.54
N GLY A 131 7.42 19.26 3.26
CA GLY A 131 7.88 18.16 2.41
C GLY A 131 7.14 16.82 2.60
N TRP A 132 6.04 16.80 3.35
CA TRP A 132 5.24 15.61 3.63
C TRP A 132 3.74 15.89 3.47
N THR A 133 3.04 14.98 2.80
CA THR A 133 1.58 14.95 2.71
C THR A 133 1.06 13.78 3.52
N SER A 134 -0.04 13.93 4.25
CA SER A 134 -0.68 12.81 4.95
C SER A 134 -2.00 12.46 4.30
N MET A 135 -2.36 11.18 4.33
CA MET A 135 -3.67 10.69 3.91
C MET A 135 -4.33 9.88 5.04
N SER A 136 -5.65 9.96 5.13
CA SER A 136 -6.46 9.16 6.06
C SER A 136 -7.79 8.80 5.42
N ALA A 137 -8.18 7.52 5.48
CA ALA A 137 -9.42 7.01 4.93
C ALA A 137 -10.06 6.00 5.91
N SER A 138 -11.39 5.89 5.91
CA SER A 138 -12.04 4.77 6.57
C SER A 138 -11.85 3.50 5.75
N ALA A 139 -11.42 2.40 6.37
CA ALA A 139 -11.27 1.11 5.68
C ALA A 139 -12.60 0.52 5.18
N ALA A 140 -13.74 1.12 5.53
CA ALA A 140 -15.05 0.73 5.02
C ALA A 140 -15.47 1.48 3.74
N THR A 141 -14.74 2.53 3.34
CA THR A 141 -15.13 3.41 2.23
C THR A 141 -14.00 3.54 1.21
N PRO A 142 -13.73 2.50 0.41
CA PRO A 142 -12.71 2.57 -0.63
C PRO A 142 -13.10 3.47 -1.80
N ASP A 143 -12.11 3.97 -2.51
CA ASP A 143 -12.32 4.70 -3.78
C ASP A 143 -12.81 3.74 -4.88
N PHE A 144 -12.28 2.53 -4.83
CA PHE A 144 -12.59 1.46 -5.76
C PHE A 144 -12.39 0.11 -5.06
N CYS A 145 -13.21 -0.87 -5.38
CA CYS A 145 -13.02 -2.25 -4.93
C CYS A 145 -13.68 -3.21 -5.91
N TYR A 146 -13.17 -4.43 -5.93
CA TYR A 146 -13.74 -5.55 -6.68
C TYR A 146 -13.55 -6.85 -5.90
N SER A 147 -14.32 -7.85 -6.28
CA SER A 147 -14.23 -9.21 -5.73
C SER A 147 -13.75 -10.19 -6.81
N PHE A 148 -13.06 -11.24 -6.42
CA PHE A 148 -12.62 -12.32 -7.31
C PHE A 148 -13.77 -13.31 -7.58
N PRO A 149 -13.78 -13.97 -8.75
CA PRO A 149 -12.85 -13.84 -9.88
C PRO A 149 -13.05 -12.59 -10.75
N ALA A 150 -14.21 -11.95 -10.72
CA ALA A 150 -14.49 -10.62 -11.31
C ALA A 150 -15.94 -10.22 -10.97
N GLY A 151 -16.17 -9.81 -9.72
CA GLY A 151 -17.47 -9.43 -9.19
C GLY A 151 -17.49 -7.98 -8.68
N ASP A 152 -18.71 -7.49 -8.50
CA ASP A 152 -18.97 -6.26 -7.75
C ASP A 152 -18.37 -6.37 -6.34
N CYS A 153 -18.00 -5.24 -5.77
CA CYS A 153 -17.39 -5.19 -4.45
C CYS A 153 -18.29 -5.78 -3.36
N THR A 154 -17.79 -6.80 -2.66
CA THR A 154 -18.46 -7.46 -1.52
C THR A 154 -17.86 -7.10 -0.17
N LEU A 155 -16.98 -6.09 -0.12
CA LEU A 155 -16.41 -5.60 1.13
C LEU A 155 -17.52 -5.16 2.10
N THR A 156 -17.53 -5.73 3.29
CA THR A 156 -18.45 -5.34 4.38
C THR A 156 -17.67 -5.04 5.65
N SER A 157 -18.34 -4.44 6.63
CA SER A 157 -17.75 -4.13 7.94
C SER A 157 -17.33 -5.38 8.72
N SER A 158 -17.88 -6.56 8.38
CA SER A 158 -17.53 -7.87 8.98
C SER A 158 -16.50 -8.66 8.19
N SER A 159 -16.14 -8.24 6.96
CA SER A 159 -15.05 -8.85 6.21
C SER A 159 -13.74 -8.76 7.01
N THR A 160 -12.87 -9.74 6.84
CA THR A 160 -11.59 -9.80 7.57
C THR A 160 -10.43 -9.39 6.68
N VAL A 161 -9.40 -8.80 7.28
CA VAL A 161 -8.20 -8.35 6.58
C VAL A 161 -7.30 -9.53 6.28
N VAL A 162 -7.00 -9.76 5.00
CA VAL A 162 -5.99 -10.73 4.56
C VAL A 162 -4.62 -10.06 4.45
N GLU A 163 -4.55 -8.90 3.80
CA GLU A 163 -3.32 -8.11 3.69
C GLU A 163 -3.67 -6.63 3.55
N LEU A 164 -2.93 -5.76 4.23
CA LEU A 164 -2.94 -4.32 4.00
C LEU A 164 -1.54 -3.90 3.53
N SER A 165 -1.45 -3.12 2.46
CA SER A 165 -0.16 -2.59 2.00
C SER A 165 -0.29 -1.16 1.48
N VAL A 166 0.74 -0.34 1.69
CA VAL A 166 0.93 0.90 0.91
C VAL A 166 1.76 0.54 -0.31
N LEU A 167 1.21 0.73 -1.51
CA LEU A 167 1.80 0.31 -2.77
C LEU A 167 2.11 1.52 -3.66
N VAL A 168 3.24 1.44 -4.37
CA VAL A 168 3.59 2.30 -5.49
C VAL A 168 3.83 1.45 -6.74
N ASP A 169 3.18 1.85 -7.83
CA ASP A 169 3.30 1.24 -9.15
C ASP A 169 3.47 2.27 -10.27
N GLU A 170 3.60 3.56 -9.94
CA GLU A 170 4.00 4.61 -10.88
C GLU A 170 5.51 4.85 -10.84
N GLN A 171 6.08 5.45 -11.89
CA GLN A 171 7.50 5.81 -11.89
C GLN A 171 7.77 6.91 -10.85
N GLY A 172 8.75 6.69 -9.98
CA GLY A 172 9.11 7.68 -8.98
C GLY A 172 9.79 7.11 -7.74
N VAL A 173 9.96 7.99 -6.75
CA VAL A 173 10.56 7.71 -5.46
C VAL A 173 9.69 8.31 -4.36
N TRP A 174 9.34 7.49 -3.39
CA TRP A 174 8.52 7.86 -2.25
C TRP A 174 9.17 7.42 -0.95
N TYR A 175 8.96 8.22 0.09
CA TYR A 175 9.24 7.85 1.46
C TYR A 175 7.93 7.76 2.20
N ILE A 176 7.63 6.59 2.77
CA ILE A 176 6.41 6.33 3.54
C ILE A 176 6.76 6.32 5.03
N ASP A 177 5.92 6.99 5.82
CA ASP A 177 6.05 7.12 7.27
C ASP A 177 4.66 7.17 7.93
N ARG A 178 4.60 7.07 9.26
CA ARG A 178 3.39 7.18 10.09
C ARG A 178 2.20 6.37 9.56
N VAL A 179 2.45 5.11 9.17
CA VAL A 179 1.37 4.23 8.73
C VAL A 179 0.46 3.94 9.91
N GLN A 180 -0.83 4.20 9.75
CA GLN A 180 -1.87 4.04 10.74
C GLN A 180 -2.86 2.95 10.31
N ALA A 181 -3.25 2.11 11.26
CA ALA A 181 -4.31 1.12 11.15
C ALA A 181 -4.71 0.65 12.55
N ALA A 182 -5.96 0.22 12.75
CA ALA A 182 -6.45 -0.32 14.03
C ALA A 182 -6.14 0.60 15.23
N ALA A 183 -6.39 1.91 15.05
CA ALA A 183 -6.09 2.98 16.01
C ALA A 183 -4.63 3.05 16.50
N THR A 184 -3.71 2.41 15.78
CA THR A 184 -2.28 2.36 16.06
C THR A 184 -1.53 3.03 14.92
N THR A 185 -0.43 3.70 15.23
CA THR A 185 0.47 4.29 14.22
C THR A 185 1.85 3.66 14.36
N THR A 186 2.51 3.38 13.24
CA THR A 186 3.87 2.86 13.26
C THR A 186 4.83 3.83 13.94
N GLY A 187 5.59 3.29 14.88
CA GLY A 187 6.59 3.99 15.68
C GLY A 187 7.96 4.10 15.02
N GLU A 188 8.43 3.04 14.36
CA GLU A 188 9.82 2.83 13.95
C GLU A 188 9.89 1.60 13.02
N PRO A 189 11.06 1.23 12.44
CA PRO A 189 11.24 0.04 11.59
C PRO A 189 10.65 -1.27 12.13
N ASN A 190 10.47 -1.35 13.45
CA ASN A 190 10.03 -2.56 14.14
C ASN A 190 8.75 -2.39 14.97
N GLY A 191 8.08 -1.24 14.94
CA GLY A 191 6.86 -0.99 15.71
C GLY A 191 7.05 -1.12 17.22
N THR A 192 7.17 0.01 17.92
CA THR A 192 6.98 0.09 19.38
C THR A 192 5.84 1.03 19.68
#